data_AF-A0A960LBI8-F1
#
_entry.id   AF-A0A960LBI8-F1
#
_cell.length_a   1.000
_cell.length_b   1.000
_cell.length_c   1.000
_cell.angle_alpha   90.00
_cell.angle_beta   90.00
_cell.angle_gamma   90.00
#
_symmetry.space_group_name_H-M   'P 1'
#
loop_
_entity.id
_entity.type
_entity.pdbx_description
1 polymer ?
#
loop_
_entity_poly.entity_id
_entity_poly.type
_entity_poly.pdbx_seq_one_letter_code
_entity_poly.pdbx_strand_id
1 'polypeptide(L)' 'MTAETDRPYASRGGLKLEHALYEFGLEVAGLECADLGCSTGGFTDCLLRHGAARVVAVDTGYGVLDYRLRVDPRVEV' A
#
# COMPACT_ATOMS: atom_id res chain seq x y z
N MET A 1 -24.56 -3.59 -16.38
CA MET A 1 -23.82 -4.27 -15.30
C MET A 1 -22.41 -3.72 -15.33
N THR A 2 -22.10 -2.79 -14.43
CA THR A 2 -20.76 -2.18 -14.34
C THR A 2 -19.78 -3.26 -13.91
N ALA A 3 -18.83 -3.59 -14.77
CA ALA A 3 -17.65 -4.32 -14.33
C ALA A 3 -16.91 -3.38 -13.36
N GLU A 4 -17.19 -3.49 -12.07
CA GLU A 4 -16.23 -3.08 -11.06
C GLU A 4 -14.99 -3.90 -11.35
N THR A 5 -14.05 -3.27 -12.05
CA THR A 5 -12.75 -3.86 -12.30
C THR A 5 -12.16 -4.02 -10.91
N ASP A 6 -12.03 -5.26 -10.45
CA ASP A 6 -11.40 -5.66 -9.20
C ASP A 6 -10.02 -4.97 -9.14
N ARG A 7 -9.96 -3.80 -8.50
CA ARG A 7 -8.72 -3.04 -8.36
C ARG A 7 -8.05 -3.62 -7.12
N PRO A 8 -6.97 -4.40 -7.27
CA PRO A 8 -6.37 -5.11 -6.15
C PRO A 8 -5.75 -4.16 -5.14
N TYR A 9 -5.58 -2.88 -5.45
CA TYR A 9 -4.98 -1.88 -4.58
C TYR A 9 -5.70 -0.53 -4.67
N ALA A 10 -5.56 0.30 -3.64
CA ALA A 10 -6.07 1.68 -3.59
C ALA A 10 -5.69 2.54 -4.81
N SER A 11 -4.59 2.23 -5.50
CA SER A 11 -4.25 2.80 -6.80
C SER A 11 -3.54 1.78 -7.69
N ARG A 12 -3.47 2.06 -9.00
CA ARG A 12 -2.67 1.26 -9.96
C ARG A 12 -1.18 1.20 -9.60
N GLY A 13 -0.70 2.09 -8.72
CA GLY A 13 0.66 2.06 -8.20
C GLY A 13 1.00 0.74 -7.52
N GLY A 14 0.06 0.13 -6.79
CA GLY A 14 0.33 -1.12 -6.04
C GLY A 14 0.85 -2.27 -6.91
N LEU A 15 0.39 -2.37 -8.17
CA LEU A 15 0.87 -3.37 -9.14
C LEU A 15 2.38 -3.23 -9.44
N LYS A 16 2.93 -2.02 -9.32
CA LYS A 16 4.36 -1.78 -9.53
C LYS A 16 5.19 -2.37 -8.40
N LEU A 17 4.75 -2.16 -7.16
CA LEU A 17 5.44 -2.71 -6.00
C LEU A 17 5.27 -4.23 -5.95
N GLU A 18 4.07 -4.75 -6.21
CA GLU A 18 3.82 -6.19 -6.29
C GLU A 18 4.76 -6.87 -7.28
N HIS A 19 4.91 -6.31 -8.49
CA HIS A 19 5.86 -6.83 -9.47
C HIS A 19 7.30 -6.77 -8.95
N ALA A 20 7.70 -5.69 -8.26
CA ALA A 20 9.03 -5.57 -7.67
C ALA A 20 9.27 -6.60 -6.55
N LEU A 21 8.29 -6.85 -5.68
CA LEU A 21 8.39 -7.88 -4.63
C LEU A 21 8.62 -9.26 -5.24
N TYR A 22 7.89 -9.58 -6.32
CA TYR A 22 8.03 -10.83 -7.05
C TYR A 22 9.39 -10.95 -7.76
N GLU A 23 9.72 -9.99 -8.63
CA GLU A 23 10.93 -10.05 -9.46
C GLU A 23 12.22 -10.02 -8.63
N PHE A 24 12.21 -9.30 -7.51
CA PHE A 24 13.37 -9.20 -6.63
C PHE A 24 13.36 -10.22 -5.48
N GLY A 25 12.31 -11.06 -5.38
CA GLY A 25 12.19 -12.06 -4.32
C GLY A 25 12.19 -11.46 -2.91
N LEU A 26 11.54 -10.31 -2.73
CA LEU A 26 11.48 -9.59 -1.45
C LEU A 26 10.27 -10.06 -0.64
N GLU A 27 10.52 -10.53 0.57
CA GLU A 27 9.47 -10.85 1.54
C GLU A 27 9.29 -9.69 2.53
N VAL A 28 8.07 -9.18 2.65
CA VAL A 28 7.71 -8.10 3.58
C VAL A 28 6.86 -8.58 4.75
N ALA A 29 6.51 -9.86 4.78
CA ALA A 29 5.69 -10.45 5.83
C ALA A 29 6.35 -10.27 7.21
N GLY A 30 5.62 -9.69 8.15
CA GLY A 30 6.10 -9.43 9.51
C GLY A 30 7.05 -8.23 9.63
N LEU A 31 7.40 -7.55 8.54
CA LEU A 31 8.31 -6.39 8.59
C LEU A 31 7.56 -5.09 8.91
N GLU A 32 8.29 -4.15 9.49
CA GLU A 32 7.90 -2.74 9.50
C GLU A 32 8.43 -2.06 8.24
N CYS A 33 7.55 -1.39 7.50
CA CYS A 33 7.88 -0.74 6.23
C CYS A 33 7.64 0.77 6.31
N ALA A 34 8.37 1.53 5.49
CA ALA A 34 8.10 2.94 5.25
C ALA A 34 7.72 3.15 3.78
N ASP A 35 6.58 3.77 3.52
CA ASP A 35 6.10 4.17 2.19
C ASP A 35 6.29 5.69 2.04
N LEU A 36 7.36 6.09 1.35
CA LEU A 36 7.76 7.48 1.19
C LEU A 36 7.18 8.06 -0.09
N GLY A 37 6.17 8.92 0.03
CA GLY A 37 5.34 9.42 -1.07
C GLY A 37 4.14 8.51 -1.33
N CYS A 38 3.41 8.15 -0.28
CA CYS A 38 2.36 7.14 -0.33
C CYS A 38 1.18 7.53 -1.26
N SER A 39 0.96 8.82 -1.50
CA SER A 39 -0.11 9.37 -2.34
C SER A 39 -1.47 8.76 -1.97
N THR A 40 -2.22 8.19 -2.92
CA THR A 40 -3.48 7.49 -2.64
C THR A 40 -3.31 6.21 -1.79
N GLY A 41 -2.08 5.69 -1.64
CA GLY A 41 -1.76 4.52 -0.81
C GLY A 41 -1.60 3.21 -1.57
N GLY A 42 -1.28 3.24 -2.87
CA GLY A 42 -1.14 2.02 -3.66
C GLY A 42 -0.04 1.08 -3.15
N PHE A 43 1.11 1.63 -2.75
CA PHE A 43 2.23 0.85 -2.19
C PHE A 43 1.92 0.40 -0.77
N THR A 44 1.38 1.29 0.08
CA THR A 44 0.86 0.94 1.41
C THR A 44 -0.11 -0.26 1.37
N ASP A 45 -1.13 -0.25 0.51
CA ASP A 45 -2.08 -1.39 0.37
C ASP A 45 -1.34 -2.67 -0.06
N CYS A 46 -0.40 -2.57 -0.99
CA CYS A 46 0.41 -3.70 -1.43
C CYS A 46 1.22 -4.32 -0.29
N LEU A 47 1.91 -3.51 0.51
CA LEU A 47 2.69 -3.97 1.67
C LEU A 47 1.79 -4.67 2.70
N LEU A 48 0.63 -4.10 3.02
CA LEU A 48 -0.32 -4.68 3.98
C LEU A 48 -0.89 -6.02 3.52
N ARG A 49 -1.19 -6.18 2.23
CA ARG A 49 -1.68 -7.44 1.67
C ARG A 49 -0.61 -8.53 1.59
N HIS A 50 0.65 -8.14 1.44
CA HIS A 50 1.80 -9.04 1.51
C HIS A 50 2.30 -9.29 2.95
N GLY A 51 1.54 -8.85 3.95
CA GLY A 51 1.74 -9.24 5.34
C GLY A 51 2.68 -8.35 6.14
N ALA A 52 2.99 -7.13 5.68
CA ALA A 52 3.72 -6.16 6.50
C ALA A 52 3.02 -5.98 7.86
N ALA A 53 3.80 -6.01 8.93
CA ALA A 53 3.30 -5.86 10.30
C ALA A 53 2.85 -4.42 10.57
N ARG A 54 3.56 -3.44 10.01
CA ARG A 54 3.26 -2.01 10.11
C ARG A 54 3.78 -1.26 8.88
N VAL A 55 3.10 -0.19 8.49
CA VAL A 55 3.53 0.71 7.41
C VAL A 55 3.46 2.16 7.89
N VAL A 56 4.58 2.88 7.85
CA VAL A 56 4.63 4.33 8.02
C VAL A 56 4.46 4.98 6.64
N ALA A 57 3.31 5.58 6.40
CA ALA A 57 2.91 6.14 5.12
C ALA A 57 3.10 7.66 5.13
N VAL A 58 4.19 8.13 4.51
CA VAL A 58 4.59 9.55 4.51
C VAL A 58 4.20 10.19 3.19
N ASP A 59 3.55 11.35 3.24
CA ASP A 59 3.30 12.18 2.05
C ASP A 59 3.32 13.68 2.40
N THR A 60 3.61 14.53 1.41
CA THR A 60 3.54 15.99 1.58
C THR A 60 2.13 16.54 1.31
N GLY A 61 1.28 15.75 0.64
CA GLY A 61 -0.12 16.04 0.41
C GLY A 61 -0.99 15.74 1.63
N TYR A 62 -1.89 16.67 1.97
CA TYR A 62 -2.84 16.47 3.05
C TYR A 62 -4.07 15.67 2.59
N GLY A 63 -4.45 14.64 3.34
CA GLY A 63 -5.69 13.90 3.13
C GLY A 63 -5.74 13.07 1.84
N VAL A 64 -4.58 12.75 1.26
CA VAL A 64 -4.47 12.04 -0.03
C VAL A 64 -4.61 10.53 0.10
N LEU A 65 -4.29 9.96 1.27
CA LEU A 65 -4.35 8.52 1.55
C LEU A 65 -5.80 8.02 1.58
N ASP A 66 -6.08 6.89 0.93
CA ASP A 66 -7.38 6.22 1.00
C ASP A 66 -7.79 6.01 2.48
N TYR A 67 -9.02 6.41 2.80
CA TYR A 67 -9.53 6.40 4.17
C TYR A 67 -9.43 5.01 4.83
N ARG A 68 -9.62 3.93 4.06
CA ARG A 68 -9.52 2.55 4.59
C ARG A 68 -8.11 2.24 5.08
N LEU A 69 -7.09 2.73 4.38
CA LEU A 69 -5.69 2.57 4.78
C LEU A 69 -5.37 3.47 5.97
N ARG A 70 -5.89 4.71 5.96
CA ARG A 70 -5.65 5.66 7.05
C ARG A 70 -6.18 5.18 8.41
N VAL A 71 -7.22 4.35 8.42
CA VAL A 71 -7.80 3.79 9.66
C VAL A 71 -7.36 2.36 9.95
N ASP A 72 -6.53 1.75 9.09
CA ASP A 72 -5.95 0.44 9.38
C ASP A 72 -4.99 0.58 10.57
N PRO A 73 -5.14 -0.21 11.66
CA PRO A 73 -4.31 -0.09 12.85
C PRO A 73 -2.82 -0.38 12.60
N ARG A 74 -2.48 -0.96 11.44
CA ARG A 74 -1.09 -1.21 11.02
C ARG A 74 -0.49 -0.01 10.26
N VAL A 75 -1.24 1.06 10.03
CA VAL A 75 -0.77 2.23 9.27
C VAL A 75 -0.60 3.44 10.18
N GLU A 76 0.53 4.12 10.04
CA GLU A 76 0.82 5.40 10.68
C GLU A 76 1.07 6.46 9.60
N VAL A 77 0.54 7.67 9.78
CA VAL A 77 0.59 8.79 8.82
C VAL A 77 1.15 10.06 9.44
#